data_AF-A0A420J6F2-F1
#
_entry.id   AF-A0A420J6F2-F1
#
_cell.length_a   1.000
_cell.length_b   1.000
_cell.length_c   1.000
_cell.angle_alpha   90.00
_cell.angle_beta   90.00
_cell.angle_gamma   90.00
#
_symmetry.space_group_name_H-M   'P 1'
#
loop_
_entity.id
_entity.type
_entity.pdbx_description
1 polymer ?
#
loop_
_entity_poly.entity_id
_entity_poly.type
_entity_poly.pdbx_seq_one_letter_code
_entity_poly.pdbx_strand_id
1 'polypeptide(L)'
;MPLPFNWEYQTADSKSLAAKEKLSRKDAQYMAVTLKNYTDTARESLKRTQDRMVKQANKHRREPDIGIGDKFFIIKRAWSSTDRPSDKLDFPLTRLSNKIKAMRGYSYEHESPENWKMKDSNNPLPDQEYGAPNPEIIDDEEEREVENILSSRPEYYNADNFINAPLKIREFHEQNPNCEGPPVRLKIWEKVFTNDKFAKPHGDDNKPEKLFKGLIVPRRMK
;
A
#
# COMPACT_ATOMS: atom_id res chain seq x y z
N MET A 1 -43.96 13.67 26.71
CA MET A 1 -45.07 13.59 25.73
C MET A 1 -46.37 13.84 26.47
N PRO A 2 -47.15 14.86 26.09
CA PRO A 2 -48.52 14.98 26.58
C PRO A 2 -49.29 13.72 26.18
N LEU A 3 -50.16 13.23 27.05
CA LEU A 3 -50.97 12.05 26.77
C LEU A 3 -51.91 12.37 25.59
N PRO A 4 -52.14 11.43 24.65
CA PRO A 4 -52.95 11.67 23.45
C PRO A 4 -54.44 11.92 23.76
N PHE A 5 -54.84 11.76 25.02
CA PHE A 5 -56.20 11.88 25.48
C PHE A 5 -56.26 12.86 26.65
N ASN A 6 -57.03 13.93 26.51
CA ASN A 6 -57.23 14.92 27.56
C ASN A 6 -58.56 14.64 28.28
N TRP A 7 -58.50 14.08 29.49
CA TRP A 7 -59.67 13.75 30.32
C TRP A 7 -60.40 14.97 30.87
N GLU A 8 -59.85 16.17 30.69
CA GLU A 8 -60.52 17.42 31.07
C GLU A 8 -61.66 17.77 30.10
N TYR A 9 -61.68 17.19 28.89
CA TYR A 9 -62.85 17.28 28.03
C TYR A 9 -63.95 16.37 28.59
N GLN A 10 -64.85 17.00 29.35
CA GLN A 10 -66.14 16.45 29.69
C GLN A 10 -66.83 16.06 28.39
N THR A 11 -66.85 14.77 28.04
CA THR A 11 -67.78 14.27 27.05
C THR A 11 -69.19 14.50 27.59
N ALA A 12 -69.83 15.55 27.05
CA ALA A 12 -71.22 15.97 27.10
C ALA A 12 -72.09 15.50 28.29
N ASP A 13 -72.63 16.49 29.01
CA ASP A 13 -73.76 16.42 29.97
C ASP A 13 -73.65 15.40 31.12
N SER A 14 -72.85 15.75 32.13
CA SER A 14 -72.86 15.08 33.44
C SER A 14 -74.21 15.16 34.18
N LYS A 15 -75.12 16.02 33.72
CA LYS A 15 -76.44 16.24 34.33
C LYS A 15 -77.44 15.11 34.04
N SER A 16 -77.32 14.36 32.95
CA SER A 16 -78.28 13.31 32.56
C SER A 16 -77.87 11.88 32.93
N LEU A 17 -76.66 11.68 33.47
CA LEU A 17 -76.11 10.34 33.71
C LEU A 17 -76.61 9.70 35.00
N ALA A 18 -76.84 8.38 34.94
CA ALA A 18 -77.23 7.56 36.08
C ALA A 18 -76.14 7.55 37.18
N ALA A 19 -76.56 7.47 38.45
CA ALA A 19 -75.65 7.56 39.59
C ALA A 19 -74.51 6.52 39.58
N LYS A 20 -74.80 5.28 39.12
CA LYS A 20 -73.79 4.22 38.97
C LYS A 20 -72.70 4.58 37.96
N GLU A 21 -73.08 5.21 36.85
CA GLU A 21 -72.13 5.59 35.81
C GLU A 21 -71.23 6.75 36.28
N LYS A 22 -71.78 7.69 37.07
CA LYS A 22 -71.00 8.76 37.71
C LYS A 22 -69.93 8.20 38.65
N LEU A 23 -70.25 7.16 39.41
CA LEU A 23 -69.30 6.50 40.31
C LEU A 23 -68.19 5.81 39.50
N SER A 24 -68.57 5.01 38.50
CA SER A 24 -67.61 4.33 37.62
C SER A 24 -66.65 5.29 36.92
N ARG A 25 -67.13 6.46 36.46
CA ARG A 25 -66.28 7.50 35.86
C ARG A 25 -65.30 8.10 36.86
N LYS A 26 -65.73 8.38 38.10
CA LYS A 26 -64.82 8.87 39.15
C LYS A 26 -63.74 7.85 39.47
N ASP A 27 -64.09 6.58 39.57
CA ASP A 27 -63.14 5.50 39.81
C ASP A 27 -62.13 5.38 38.66
N ALA A 28 -62.60 5.46 37.41
CA ALA A 28 -61.74 5.45 36.23
C ALA A 28 -60.78 6.64 36.18
N GLN A 29 -61.26 7.85 36.52
CA GLN A 29 -60.42 9.05 36.61
C GLN A 29 -59.35 8.92 37.70
N TYR A 30 -59.74 8.42 38.88
CA TYR A 30 -58.82 8.18 39.98
C TYR A 30 -57.72 7.18 39.59
N MET A 31 -58.09 6.07 38.94
CA MET A 31 -57.11 5.08 38.47
C MET A 31 -56.18 5.68 37.41
N ALA A 32 -56.69 6.49 36.48
CA ALA A 32 -55.88 7.13 35.45
C ALA A 32 -54.85 8.12 36.04
N VAL A 33 -55.26 8.96 37.00
CA VAL A 33 -54.35 9.86 37.72
C VAL A 33 -53.28 9.06 38.46
N THR A 34 -53.67 7.97 39.14
CA THR A 34 -52.75 7.09 39.84
C THR A 34 -51.71 6.48 38.89
N LEU A 35 -52.15 5.96 37.73
CA LEU A 35 -51.25 5.42 36.71
C LEU A 35 -50.29 6.48 36.17
N LYS A 36 -50.78 7.70 35.90
CA LYS A 36 -49.94 8.82 35.46
C LYS A 36 -48.85 9.12 36.48
N ASN A 37 -49.20 9.21 37.76
CA ASN A 37 -48.25 9.43 38.84
C ASN A 37 -47.17 8.32 38.88
N TYR A 38 -47.56 7.05 38.72
CA TYR A 38 -46.59 5.95 38.61
C TYR A 38 -45.67 6.09 37.39
N THR A 39 -46.20 6.48 36.23
CA THR A 39 -45.36 6.68 35.04
C THR A 39 -44.39 7.86 35.19
N ASP A 40 -44.83 8.95 35.81
CA ASP A 40 -44.03 10.16 35.98
C ASP A 40 -42.92 9.92 37.01
N THR A 41 -43.24 9.26 38.13
CA THR A 41 -42.23 8.82 39.11
C THR A 41 -41.22 7.85 38.53
N ALA A 42 -41.65 6.90 37.68
CA ALA A 42 -40.74 6.00 36.96
C ALA A 42 -39.82 6.76 35.99
N ARG A 43 -40.32 7.78 35.28
CA ARG A 43 -39.48 8.61 34.39
C ARG A 43 -38.44 9.41 35.17
N GLU A 44 -38.84 9.99 36.31
CA GLU A 44 -37.91 10.72 37.17
C GLU A 44 -36.80 9.82 37.71
N SER A 45 -37.14 8.60 38.13
CA SER A 45 -36.14 7.65 38.64
C SER A 45 -35.17 7.20 37.54
N LEU A 46 -35.65 6.99 36.32
CA LEU A 46 -34.81 6.72 35.15
C LEU A 46 -33.87 7.88 34.83
N LYS A 47 -34.37 9.12 34.82
CA LYS A 47 -33.54 10.31 34.59
C LYS A 47 -32.46 10.46 35.65
N ARG A 48 -32.81 10.31 36.93
CA ARG A 48 -31.84 10.32 38.04
C ARG A 48 -30.77 9.23 37.88
N THR A 49 -31.17 8.06 37.41
CA THR A 49 -30.25 6.94 37.16
C THR A 49 -29.31 7.24 36.00
N GLN A 50 -29.83 7.79 34.90
CA GLN A 50 -29.04 8.22 33.76
C GLN A 50 -28.03 9.30 34.16
N ASP A 51 -28.43 10.31 34.93
CA ASP A 51 -27.53 11.36 35.43
C ASP A 51 -26.42 10.78 36.30
N ARG A 52 -26.71 9.79 37.13
CA ARG A 52 -25.70 9.07 37.92
C ARG A 52 -24.73 8.31 37.04
N MET A 53 -25.22 7.62 36.02
CA MET A 53 -24.38 6.90 35.05
C MET A 53 -23.48 7.87 34.28
N VAL A 54 -24.00 9.03 33.84
CA VAL A 54 -23.23 10.08 33.16
C VAL A 54 -22.14 10.62 34.08
N LYS A 55 -22.46 10.94 35.34
CA LYS A 55 -21.47 11.39 36.33
C LYS A 55 -20.40 10.33 36.59
N GLN A 56 -20.80 9.06 36.70
CA GLN A 56 -19.87 7.96 36.93
C GLN A 56 -18.96 7.73 35.71
N ALA A 57 -19.52 7.73 34.50
CA ALA A 57 -18.75 7.57 33.26
C ALA A 57 -17.78 8.74 33.05
N ASN A 58 -18.21 9.96 33.35
CA ASN A 58 -17.37 11.16 33.22
C ASN A 58 -16.46 11.40 34.43
N LYS A 59 -16.50 10.57 35.49
CA LYS A 59 -15.73 10.76 36.73
C LYS A 59 -14.22 10.91 36.50
N HIS A 60 -13.71 10.19 35.50
CA HIS A 60 -12.28 10.18 35.15
C HIS A 60 -12.00 10.83 33.79
N ARG A 61 -13.03 11.37 33.12
CA ARG A 61 -12.87 12.04 31.84
C ARG A 61 -12.34 13.44 32.08
N ARG A 62 -11.29 13.81 31.37
CA ARG A 62 -10.70 15.16 31.35
C ARG A 62 -10.72 15.66 29.90
N GLU A 63 -10.83 16.97 29.72
CA GLU A 63 -10.61 17.54 28.40
C GLU A 63 -9.15 17.29 28.02
N PRO A 64 -8.87 16.79 26.80
CA PRO A 64 -7.50 16.61 26.34
C PRO A 64 -6.78 17.96 26.32
N ASP A 65 -5.63 18.05 26.97
CA ASP A 65 -4.75 19.21 27.01
C ASP A 65 -3.80 19.27 25.80
N ILE A 66 -4.24 18.73 24.66
CA ILE A 66 -3.41 18.47 23.49
C ILE A 66 -3.74 19.48 22.39
N GLY A 67 -2.75 20.29 22.00
CA GLY A 67 -2.85 21.29 20.94
C GLY A 67 -2.20 20.86 19.62
N ILE A 68 -2.47 21.63 18.57
CA ILE A 68 -1.76 21.53 17.29
C ILE A 68 -0.31 21.98 17.53
N GLY A 69 0.67 21.18 17.07
CA GLY A 69 2.09 21.43 17.27
C GLY A 69 2.71 20.71 18.47
N ASP A 70 1.90 20.12 19.36
CA ASP A 70 2.41 19.32 20.46
C ASP A 70 3.07 18.03 19.97
N LYS A 71 4.05 17.58 20.75
CA LYS A 71 4.83 16.38 20.48
C LYS A 71 4.28 15.22 21.29
N PHE A 72 4.09 14.08 20.64
CA PHE A 72 3.61 12.87 21.29
C PHE A 72 4.39 11.63 20.83
N PHE A 73 4.33 10.59 21.64
CA PHE A 73 4.87 9.28 21.33
C PHE A 73 3.73 8.32 20.98
N ILE A 74 3.94 7.46 19.98
CA ILE A 74 2.95 6.45 19.60
C ILE A 74 3.26 5.17 20.36
N ILE A 75 2.24 4.55 20.95
CA ILE A 75 2.36 3.24 21.59
C ILE A 75 2.52 2.18 20.49
N LYS A 76 3.64 1.45 20.50
CA LYS A 76 3.91 0.33 19.60
C LYS A 76 3.08 -0.87 20.06
N ARG A 77 1.92 -1.09 19.44
CA ARG A 77 1.07 -2.27 19.74
C ARG A 77 1.15 -3.23 18.56
N ALA A 78 1.90 -4.33 18.74
CA ALA A 78 2.04 -5.47 17.82
C ALA A 78 2.76 -5.24 16.48
N TRP A 79 3.41 -4.09 16.27
CA TRP A 79 4.33 -3.89 15.14
C TRP A 79 5.73 -3.63 15.69
N SER A 80 6.58 -4.67 15.61
CA SER A 80 7.96 -4.69 16.07
C SER A 80 8.81 -3.76 15.21
N SER A 81 8.79 -2.45 15.48
CA SER A 81 9.64 -1.45 14.81
C SER A 81 10.99 -1.32 15.50
N THR A 82 11.63 -2.46 15.70
CA THR A 82 13.02 -2.52 16.11
C THR A 82 13.57 -3.82 15.53
N ASP A 83 14.80 -3.78 15.06
CA ASP A 83 15.54 -4.90 14.44
C ASP A 83 15.89 -6.02 15.44
N ARG A 84 15.04 -6.19 16.47
CA ARG A 84 15.26 -7.05 17.64
C ARG A 84 14.30 -8.24 17.58
N PRO A 85 14.78 -9.43 17.94
CA PRO A 85 14.00 -10.66 17.81
C PRO A 85 12.86 -10.81 18.83
N SER A 86 12.75 -9.93 19.83
CA SER A 86 11.68 -10.02 20.83
C SER A 86 11.32 -8.67 21.44
N ASP A 87 10.02 -8.48 21.71
CA ASP A 87 9.46 -7.26 22.31
C ASP A 87 9.82 -7.09 23.81
N LYS A 88 10.39 -8.11 24.47
CA LYS A 88 10.65 -8.09 25.94
C LYS A 88 11.64 -7.01 26.37
N LEU A 89 12.56 -6.63 25.49
CA LEU A 89 13.56 -5.58 25.73
C LEU A 89 13.31 -4.34 24.87
N ASP A 90 12.14 -4.24 24.25
CA ASP A 90 11.78 -3.11 23.44
C ASP A 90 10.97 -2.08 24.21
N PHE A 91 11.21 -0.82 23.86
CA PHE A 91 10.43 0.27 24.40
C PHE A 91 9.01 0.20 23.84
N PRO A 92 7.97 0.27 24.70
CA PRO A 92 6.58 0.20 24.25
C PRO A 92 6.12 1.44 23.46
N LEU A 93 6.98 2.46 23.36
CA LEU A 93 6.74 3.73 22.69
C LEU A 93 7.67 3.90 21.49
N THR A 94 7.30 4.76 20.55
CA THR A 94 8.21 5.22 19.50
C THR A 94 9.43 5.91 20.10
N ARG A 95 10.61 5.70 19.50
CA ARG A 95 11.83 6.39 19.93
C ARG A 95 11.80 7.88 19.61
N LEU A 96 11.11 8.24 18.52
CA LEU A 96 10.95 9.61 18.07
C LEU A 96 9.58 10.15 18.44
N SER A 97 9.56 11.43 18.81
CA SER A 97 8.32 12.17 19.03
C SER A 97 7.80 12.70 17.71
N ASN A 98 6.48 12.57 17.50
CA ASN A 98 5.79 13.05 16.30
C ASN A 98 5.01 14.31 16.66
N LYS A 99 4.86 15.22 15.69
CA LYS A 99 4.09 16.46 15.86
C LYS A 99 2.66 16.28 15.36
N ILE A 100 1.71 16.87 16.08
CA ILE A 100 0.32 16.98 15.64
C ILE A 100 0.22 18.09 14.60
N LYS A 101 -0.28 17.75 13.40
CA LYS A 101 -0.51 18.69 12.29
C LYS A 101 -1.89 19.32 12.35
N ALA A 102 -2.91 18.53 12.64
CA ALA A 102 -4.30 18.98 12.64
C ALA A 102 -5.17 18.12 13.56
N MET A 103 -6.32 18.68 13.95
CA MET A 103 -7.35 17.98 14.70
C MET A 103 -8.57 17.76 13.80
N ARG A 104 -9.02 16.50 13.69
CA ARG A 104 -10.24 16.11 12.96
C ARG A 104 -11.22 15.48 13.94
N GLY A 105 -12.16 16.29 14.45
CA GLY A 105 -13.11 15.85 15.47
C GLY A 105 -12.42 15.43 16.76
N TYR A 106 -12.48 14.15 17.11
CA TYR A 106 -11.80 13.54 18.28
C TYR A 106 -10.51 12.80 17.92
N SER A 107 -10.01 12.95 16.68
CA SER A 107 -8.80 12.31 16.19
C SER A 107 -7.74 13.35 15.80
N TYR A 108 -6.47 12.98 15.94
CA TYR A 108 -5.34 13.86 15.62
C TYR A 108 -4.59 13.33 14.40
N GLU A 109 -4.31 14.23 13.46
CA GLU A 109 -3.45 13.97 12.30
C GLU A 109 -2.01 14.31 12.66
N HIS A 110 -1.06 13.43 12.33
CA HIS A 110 0.33 13.57 12.73
C HIS A 110 1.30 13.48 11.55
N GLU A 111 2.49 14.04 11.76
CA GLU A 111 3.60 13.84 10.85
C GLU A 111 4.16 12.41 10.95
N SER A 112 3.96 11.59 9.93
CA SER A 112 4.66 10.30 9.84
C SER A 112 6.13 10.55 9.52
N PRO A 113 7.08 9.93 10.25
CA PRO A 113 8.50 10.05 9.95
C PRO A 113 8.82 9.42 8.59
N GLU A 114 9.86 9.95 7.94
CA GLU A 114 10.19 9.61 6.55
C GLU A 114 10.45 8.11 6.33
N ASN A 115 11.02 7.43 7.33
CA ASN A 115 11.31 6.01 7.31
C ASN A 115 10.07 5.09 7.40
N TRP A 116 8.87 5.64 7.61
CA TRP A 116 7.62 4.87 7.61
C TRP A 116 6.83 5.01 6.31
N LYS A 117 7.28 5.87 5.40
CA LYS A 117 6.69 5.95 4.06
C LYS A 117 7.26 4.80 3.23
N MET A 118 6.39 3.88 2.80
CA MET A 118 6.78 2.93 1.76
C MET A 118 6.94 3.70 0.44
N LYS A 119 8.05 3.45 -0.27
CA LYS A 119 8.22 3.95 -1.64
C LYS A 119 7.24 3.21 -2.57
N ASP A 120 6.73 3.93 -3.55
CA ASP A 120 5.92 3.37 -4.63
C ASP A 120 6.71 2.28 -5.36
N SER A 121 6.05 1.19 -5.77
CA SER A 121 6.65 0.13 -6.60
C SER A 121 7.20 0.67 -7.93
N ASN A 122 6.71 1.82 -8.39
CA ASN A 122 7.21 2.51 -9.58
C ASN A 122 8.33 3.53 -9.29
N ASN A 123 8.78 3.63 -8.03
CA ASN A 123 9.87 4.51 -7.61
C ASN A 123 10.84 3.73 -6.69
N PRO A 124 11.55 2.72 -7.23
CA PRO A 124 12.46 1.90 -6.44
C PRO A 124 13.57 2.73 -5.78
N LEU A 125 14.23 2.14 -4.77
CA LEU A 125 15.45 2.74 -4.23
C LEU A 125 16.54 2.74 -5.30
N PRO A 126 17.47 3.72 -5.28
CA PRO A 126 18.72 3.56 -6.03
C PRO A 126 19.33 2.20 -5.64
N ASP A 127 19.71 1.39 -6.63
CA ASP A 127 20.18 -0.02 -6.55
C ASP A 127 19.10 -1.13 -6.57
N GLN A 128 17.82 -0.80 -6.70
CA GLN A 128 16.76 -1.79 -7.00
C GLN A 128 16.41 -1.73 -8.49
N GLU A 129 17.22 -2.38 -9.32
CA GLU A 129 16.91 -2.55 -10.75
C GLU A 129 15.79 -3.59 -10.93
N TYR A 130 14.89 -3.34 -11.90
CA TYR A 130 13.97 -4.40 -12.35
C TYR A 130 14.81 -5.55 -12.91
N GLY A 131 14.46 -6.79 -12.57
CA GLY A 131 15.11 -7.95 -13.18
C GLY A 131 14.97 -7.85 -14.70
N ALA A 132 16.06 -8.13 -15.43
CA ALA A 132 16.04 -8.15 -16.89
C ALA A 132 14.85 -9.01 -17.39
N PRO A 133 14.19 -8.61 -18.50
CA PRO A 133 13.08 -9.37 -19.05
C PRO A 133 13.48 -10.84 -19.29
N ASN A 134 12.51 -11.74 -19.14
CA ASN A 134 12.73 -13.16 -19.39
C ASN A 134 13.17 -13.37 -20.86
N PRO A 135 14.08 -14.32 -21.13
CA PRO A 135 14.45 -14.68 -22.50
C PRO A 135 13.23 -15.19 -23.27
N GLU A 136 13.18 -14.90 -24.57
CA GLU A 136 12.21 -15.48 -25.50
C GLU A 136 12.75 -16.81 -26.02
N ILE A 137 11.87 -17.81 -26.22
CA ILE A 137 12.27 -19.11 -26.78
C ILE A 137 12.04 -19.06 -28.28
N ILE A 138 13.11 -19.08 -29.07
CA ILE A 138 13.10 -19.10 -30.54
C ILE A 138 13.93 -20.32 -30.98
N ASP A 139 13.33 -21.22 -31.78
CA ASP A 139 14.00 -22.43 -32.30
C ASP A 139 14.68 -23.31 -31.22
N ASP A 140 13.99 -23.51 -30.09
CA ASP A 140 14.46 -24.25 -28.90
C ASP A 140 15.68 -23.63 -28.18
N GLU A 141 16.09 -22.42 -28.54
CA GLU A 141 17.16 -21.65 -27.88
C GLU A 141 16.60 -20.43 -27.12
N GLU A 142 17.25 -20.07 -26.01
CA GLU A 142 16.90 -18.90 -25.20
C GLU A 142 17.53 -17.63 -25.80
N GLU A 143 16.74 -16.86 -26.55
CA GLU A 143 17.17 -15.60 -27.14
C GLU A 143 16.83 -14.41 -26.21
N ARG A 144 17.71 -13.41 -26.21
CA ARG A 144 17.54 -12.17 -25.44
C ARG A 144 17.73 -10.97 -26.35
N GLU A 145 16.96 -9.92 -26.12
CA GLU A 145 17.16 -8.65 -26.79
C GLU A 145 18.56 -8.10 -26.45
N VAL A 146 19.37 -7.86 -27.49
CA VAL A 146 20.74 -7.36 -27.34
C VAL A 146 20.72 -5.83 -27.39
N GLU A 147 20.88 -5.18 -26.23
CA GLU A 147 20.96 -3.72 -26.17
C GLU A 147 22.27 -3.21 -26.77
N ASN A 148 23.42 -3.63 -26.21
CA ASN A 148 24.76 -3.15 -26.58
C ASN A 148 25.82 -4.24 -26.43
N ILE A 149 26.83 -4.24 -27.32
CA ILE A 149 28.03 -5.08 -27.21
C ILE A 149 29.10 -4.27 -26.45
N LEU A 150 29.63 -4.82 -25.35
CA LEU A 150 30.55 -4.09 -24.46
C LEU A 150 32.02 -4.17 -24.88
N SER A 151 32.44 -5.26 -25.51
CA SER A 151 33.82 -5.47 -25.96
C SER A 151 33.84 -6.49 -27.08
N SER A 152 34.90 -6.54 -27.89
CA SER A 152 35.20 -7.63 -28.83
C SER A 152 36.54 -8.26 -28.56
N ARG A 153 36.51 -9.35 -27.79
CA ARG A 153 37.68 -10.20 -27.56
C ARG A 153 37.27 -11.64 -27.86
N PRO A 154 37.95 -12.32 -28.79
CA PRO A 154 37.63 -13.71 -29.14
C PRO A 154 37.84 -14.69 -27.97
N GLU A 155 38.50 -14.23 -26.90
CA GLU A 155 38.69 -14.99 -25.66
C GLU A 155 37.45 -14.98 -24.75
N TYR A 156 36.55 -14.00 -24.89
CA TYR A 156 35.44 -13.78 -23.95
C TYR A 156 34.05 -14.09 -24.51
N TYR A 157 33.86 -14.07 -25.83
CA TYR A 157 32.60 -14.49 -26.44
C TYR A 157 32.79 -14.86 -27.91
N ASN A 158 31.93 -15.75 -28.39
CA ASN A 158 31.81 -16.10 -29.80
C ASN A 158 30.83 -15.15 -30.48
N ALA A 159 31.16 -14.71 -31.70
CA ALA A 159 30.31 -13.81 -32.48
C ALA A 159 29.05 -14.51 -33.03
N ASP A 160 29.06 -15.84 -33.12
CA ASP A 160 27.91 -16.68 -33.51
C ASP A 160 26.68 -16.47 -32.60
N ASN A 161 26.87 -16.23 -31.30
CA ASN A 161 25.82 -15.91 -30.35
C ASN A 161 25.01 -14.64 -30.70
N PHE A 162 25.53 -13.83 -31.63
CA PHE A 162 24.90 -12.58 -32.08
C PHE A 162 24.44 -12.65 -33.55
N ILE A 163 24.31 -13.86 -34.13
CA ILE A 163 23.84 -14.06 -35.52
C ILE A 163 22.49 -13.39 -35.78
N ASN A 164 21.60 -13.36 -34.79
CA ASN A 164 20.28 -12.75 -34.88
C ASN A 164 20.28 -11.24 -34.55
N ALA A 165 21.44 -10.66 -34.22
CA ALA A 165 21.61 -9.22 -33.98
C ALA A 165 22.78 -8.62 -34.81
N PRO A 166 22.83 -8.83 -36.14
CA PRO A 166 23.98 -8.44 -36.96
C PRO A 166 24.18 -6.92 -37.02
N LEU A 167 23.09 -6.15 -36.89
CA LEU A 167 23.15 -4.68 -36.87
C LEU A 167 23.92 -4.16 -35.64
N LYS A 168 23.76 -4.80 -34.47
CA LYS A 168 24.48 -4.45 -33.25
C LYS A 168 25.98 -4.72 -33.36
N ILE A 169 26.34 -5.81 -34.04
CA ILE A 169 27.74 -6.13 -34.34
C ILE A 169 28.34 -5.04 -35.24
N ARG A 170 27.62 -4.63 -36.30
CA ARG A 170 28.08 -3.55 -37.18
C ARG A 170 28.28 -2.25 -36.41
N GLU A 171 27.27 -1.81 -35.65
CA GLU A 171 27.32 -0.59 -34.85
C GLU A 171 28.52 -0.58 -33.89
N PHE A 172 28.77 -1.73 -33.23
CA PHE A 172 29.91 -1.87 -32.33
C PHE A 172 31.25 -1.66 -33.04
N HIS A 173 31.47 -2.29 -34.20
CA HIS A 173 32.73 -2.17 -34.93
C HIS A 173 32.89 -0.82 -35.66
N GLU A 174 31.80 -0.15 -36.02
CA GLU A 174 31.83 1.25 -36.50
C GLU A 174 32.28 2.21 -35.39
N GLN A 175 31.78 2.02 -34.17
CA GLN A 175 32.16 2.82 -32.99
C GLN A 175 33.55 2.48 -32.45
N ASN A 176 34.05 1.26 -32.71
CA ASN A 176 35.34 0.77 -32.25
C ASN A 176 36.26 0.32 -33.42
N PRO A 177 36.76 1.23 -34.27
CA PRO A 177 37.63 0.89 -35.41
C PRO A 177 38.97 0.21 -35.02
N ASN A 178 39.36 0.35 -33.75
CA ASN A 178 40.61 -0.17 -33.21
C ASN A 178 40.49 -1.60 -32.64
N CYS A 179 39.30 -2.20 -32.67
CA CYS A 179 39.09 -3.57 -32.25
C CYS A 179 39.34 -4.56 -33.41
N GLU A 180 39.38 -5.86 -33.10
CA GLU A 180 39.37 -6.89 -34.15
C GLU A 180 38.19 -6.65 -35.10
N GLY A 181 38.42 -6.84 -36.40
CA GLY A 181 37.41 -6.54 -37.41
C GLY A 181 36.14 -7.38 -37.21
N PRO A 182 35.01 -6.93 -37.77
CA PRO A 182 33.76 -7.68 -37.69
C PRO A 182 33.93 -9.11 -38.23
N PRO A 183 33.05 -10.04 -37.83
CA PRO A 183 33.06 -11.40 -38.36
C PRO A 183 33.03 -11.41 -39.89
N VAL A 184 33.81 -12.28 -40.52
CA VAL A 184 33.91 -12.42 -41.99
C VAL A 184 32.51 -12.61 -42.61
N ARG A 185 31.61 -13.27 -41.88
CA ARG A 185 30.26 -13.60 -42.33
C ARG A 185 29.19 -12.56 -41.96
N LEU A 186 29.57 -11.41 -41.38
CA LEU A 186 28.62 -10.37 -40.99
C LEU A 186 27.70 -9.92 -42.15
N LYS A 187 28.26 -9.73 -43.35
CA LYS A 187 27.47 -9.38 -44.55
C LYS A 187 26.45 -10.45 -44.96
N ILE A 188 26.72 -11.71 -44.64
CA ILE A 188 25.78 -12.81 -44.90
C ILE A 188 24.68 -12.77 -43.86
N TRP A 189 25.02 -12.57 -42.58
CA TRP A 189 24.05 -12.45 -41.50
C TRP A 189 23.10 -11.26 -41.72
N GLU A 190 23.60 -10.08 -42.11
CA GLU A 190 22.75 -8.93 -42.46
C GLU A 190 21.77 -9.24 -43.59
N LYS A 191 22.21 -9.95 -44.64
CA LYS A 191 21.34 -10.36 -45.75
C LYS A 191 20.31 -11.39 -45.32
N VAL A 192 20.67 -12.30 -44.44
CA VAL A 192 19.80 -13.38 -43.97
C VAL A 192 18.75 -12.82 -43.00
N PHE A 193 19.17 -11.93 -42.10
CA PHE A 193 18.32 -11.15 -41.20
C PHE A 193 17.32 -10.26 -41.96
N THR A 194 17.77 -9.51 -42.97
CA THR A 194 16.86 -8.67 -43.80
C THR A 194 15.85 -9.47 -44.62
N ASN A 195 16.15 -10.74 -44.91
CA ASN A 195 15.23 -11.64 -45.61
C ASN A 195 14.40 -12.52 -44.65
N ASP A 196 14.46 -12.27 -43.35
CA ASP A 196 13.77 -13.02 -42.30
C ASP A 196 14.01 -14.54 -42.40
N LYS A 197 15.28 -14.90 -42.62
CA LYS A 197 15.75 -16.29 -42.72
C LYS A 197 16.77 -16.57 -41.63
N PHE A 198 16.95 -17.85 -41.31
CA PHE A 198 18.00 -18.30 -40.40
C PHE A 198 19.32 -18.55 -41.12
N ALA A 199 20.43 -18.10 -40.53
CA ALA A 199 21.76 -18.37 -41.06
C ALA A 199 22.18 -19.80 -40.70
N LYS A 200 22.68 -20.56 -41.68
CA LYS A 200 23.22 -21.89 -41.39
C LYS A 200 24.55 -21.76 -40.64
N PRO A 201 24.78 -22.55 -39.57
CA PRO A 201 26.05 -22.59 -38.85
C PRO A 201 27.22 -22.84 -39.79
N HIS A 202 28.33 -22.15 -39.57
CA HIS A 202 29.53 -22.23 -40.39
C HIS A 202 30.81 -22.06 -39.56
N GLY A 203 31.86 -22.79 -39.90
CA GLY A 203 33.15 -22.72 -39.17
C GLY A 203 33.88 -21.37 -39.24
N ASP A 204 33.37 -20.39 -39.98
CA ASP A 204 33.94 -19.03 -40.08
C ASP A 204 33.08 -17.99 -39.35
N ASP A 205 32.03 -18.41 -38.62
CA ASP A 205 31.11 -17.50 -37.93
C ASP A 205 31.84 -16.67 -36.84
N ASN A 206 32.86 -17.24 -36.21
CA ASN A 206 33.68 -16.56 -35.18
C ASN A 206 34.98 -15.96 -35.72
N LYS A 207 35.20 -15.95 -37.04
CA LYS A 207 36.46 -15.52 -37.63
C LYS A 207 36.42 -14.01 -37.93
N PRO A 208 37.36 -13.20 -37.39
CA PRO A 208 37.39 -11.76 -37.67
C PRO A 208 37.91 -11.48 -39.10
N GLU A 209 37.33 -10.50 -39.79
CA GLU A 209 37.75 -10.05 -41.13
C GLU A 209 39.15 -9.41 -41.09
N LYS A 210 39.48 -8.72 -39.99
CA LYS A 210 40.79 -8.13 -39.75
C LYS A 210 41.32 -8.60 -38.40
N LEU A 211 42.40 -9.39 -38.44
CA LEU A 211 43.17 -9.72 -37.23
C LEU A 211 43.87 -8.47 -36.71
N PHE A 212 43.62 -8.12 -35.45
CA PHE A 212 44.34 -7.04 -34.78
C PHE A 212 45.81 -7.46 -34.62
N LYS A 213 46.73 -6.76 -35.28
CA LYS A 213 48.19 -6.99 -35.20
C LYS A 213 48.79 -6.33 -33.94
N GLY A 214 48.20 -6.58 -32.77
CA GLY A 214 48.68 -6.10 -31.48
C GLY A 214 49.24 -7.24 -30.65
N LEU A 215 50.58 -7.27 -30.53
CA LEU A 215 51.40 -8.06 -29.60
C LEU A 215 50.91 -9.48 -29.27
N ILE A 216 51.50 -10.46 -29.95
CA ILE A 216 51.54 -11.87 -29.53
C ILE A 216 52.14 -11.92 -28.12
N VAL A 217 51.30 -12.11 -27.10
CA VAL A 217 51.76 -12.60 -25.79
C VAL A 217 51.64 -14.12 -25.83
N PRO A 218 52.73 -14.89 -25.67
CA PRO A 218 52.64 -16.35 -25.73
C PRO A 218 51.79 -16.86 -24.56
N ARG A 219 50.81 -17.73 -24.88
CA ARG A 219 50.05 -18.50 -23.88
C ARG A 219 51.02 -19.20 -22.93
N ARG A 220 51.00 -18.84 -21.64
CA ARG A 220 51.49 -19.75 -20.60
C ARG A 220 50.48 -20.88 -20.46
N MET A 221 50.82 -22.05 -20.98
CA MET A 221 50.16 -23.29 -20.56
C MET A 221 50.49 -23.52 -19.07
N LYS A 222 49.46 -23.81 -18.28
CA LYS A 222 49.60 -24.39 -16.94
C LYS A 222 49.92 -25.86 -17.06
#